data_AF-A0A972H2W8-F1
#
_entry.id   AF-A0A972H2W8-F1
#
_cell.length_a   1.000
_cell.length_b   1.000
_cell.length_c   1.000
_cell.angle_alpha   90.00
_cell.angle_beta   90.00
_cell.angle_gamma   90.00
#
_symmetry.space_group_name_H-M   'P 1'
#
loop_
_entity.id
_entity.type
_entity.pdbx_description
1 polymer ?
#
loop_
_entity_poly.entity_id
_entity_poly.type
_entity_poly.pdbx_seq_one_letter_code
_entity_poly.pdbx_strand_id
1 'polypeptide(L)'
;MENDQVLNEALKKRFFEELTDSEKHFFLKKAKELVYKEGYLVTEDLFYYCYFITLKERLRGTEQDIADGLLRYIRAEARKEIEDEISLYKSRLIKKETTQNNSSRLIE
;
A
#
# COMPACT_ATOMS: atom_id res chain seq x y z
N MET A 1 14.31 -17.35 -0.37
CA MET A 1 13.98 -16.83 0.97
C MET A 1 14.89 -15.67 1.36
N GLU A 2 16.22 -15.73 1.17
CA GLU A 2 17.12 -14.61 1.52
C GLU A 2 16.96 -13.37 0.60
N ASN A 3 16.69 -13.59 -0.70
CA ASN A 3 16.47 -12.50 -1.66
C ASN A 3 15.19 -11.67 -1.41
N ASP A 4 14.12 -12.30 -0.93
CA ASP A 4 12.84 -11.60 -0.73
C ASP A 4 12.90 -10.64 0.46
N GLN A 5 13.69 -10.97 1.49
CA GLN A 5 13.87 -10.13 2.66
C GLN A 5 14.72 -8.88 2.36
N VAL A 6 15.81 -9.05 1.61
CA VAL A 6 16.65 -7.93 1.14
C VAL A 6 15.87 -7.00 0.23
N LEU A 7 15.04 -7.54 -0.67
CA LEU A 7 14.21 -6.74 -1.59
C LEU A 7 13.12 -5.96 -0.83
N ASN A 8 12.47 -6.58 0.14
CA ASN A 8 11.51 -5.93 1.02
C ASN A 8 12.16 -4.78 1.84
N GLU A 9 13.38 -4.97 2.33
CA GLU A 9 14.14 -3.93 3.03
C GLU A 9 14.51 -2.77 2.10
N ALA A 10 14.94 -3.05 0.87
CA ALA A 10 15.25 -2.03 -0.13
C ALA A 10 14.01 -1.22 -0.53
N LEU A 11 12.87 -1.88 -0.75
CA LEU A 11 11.59 -1.24 -1.04
C LEU A 11 11.13 -0.34 0.10
N LYS A 12 11.18 -0.87 1.32
CA LYS A 12 10.84 -0.10 2.52
C LYS A 12 11.72 1.14 2.66
N LYS A 13 13.03 1.00 2.45
CA LYS A 13 13.98 2.12 2.49
C LYS A 13 13.60 3.19 1.46
N ARG A 14 13.36 2.78 0.21
CA ARG A 14 12.96 3.70 -0.87
C ARG A 14 11.69 4.47 -0.51
N PHE A 15 10.65 3.80 -0.03
CA PHE A 15 9.42 4.48 0.39
C PHE A 15 9.69 5.44 1.55
N PHE A 16 10.54 5.07 2.51
CA PHE A 16 10.82 5.92 3.66
C PHE A 16 11.67 7.15 3.31
N GLU A 17 12.40 7.13 2.21
CA GLU A 17 13.06 8.33 1.67
C GLU A 17 12.05 9.34 1.09
N GLU A 18 10.90 8.87 0.61
CA GLU A 18 9.85 9.70 -0.01
C GLU A 18 8.74 10.16 0.96
N LEU A 19 8.59 9.47 2.10
CA LEU A 19 7.55 9.74 3.09
C LEU A 19 8.06 10.67 4.20
N THR A 20 7.18 11.57 4.66
CA THR A 20 7.39 12.35 5.89
C THR A 20 7.28 11.44 7.13
N ASP A 21 7.69 11.93 8.30
CA ASP A 21 7.66 11.11 9.52
C ASP A 21 6.24 10.73 9.97
N SER A 22 5.26 11.61 9.76
CA SER A 22 3.85 11.30 10.01
C SER A 22 3.33 10.23 9.05
N GLU A 23 3.71 10.30 7.79
CA GLU A 23 3.36 9.30 6.77
C GLU A 23 4.04 7.96 7.00
N LYS A 24 5.31 7.93 7.41
CA LYS A 24 6.00 6.71 7.84
C LYS A 24 5.27 6.04 8.99
N HIS A 25 4.81 6.83 9.97
CA HIS A 25 4.04 6.31 11.09
C HIS A 25 2.71 5.71 10.62
N PHE A 26 1.99 6.40 9.75
CA PHE A 26 0.75 5.91 9.16
C PHE A 26 0.96 4.62 8.37
N PHE A 27 1.99 4.57 7.51
CA PHE A 27 2.40 3.39 6.76
C PHE A 27 2.65 2.19 7.67
N LEU A 28 3.46 2.36 8.71
CA LEU A 28 3.79 1.29 9.66
C LEU A 28 2.55 0.83 10.44
N LYS A 29 1.68 1.76 10.83
CA LYS A 29 0.41 1.43 11.49
C LYS A 29 -0.44 0.56 10.59
N LYS A 30 -0.59 0.93 9.31
CA LYS A 30 -1.36 0.15 8.33
C LYS A 30 -0.75 -1.22 8.06
N ALA A 31 0.56 -1.30 7.87
CA ALA A 31 1.24 -2.58 7.68
C ALA A 31 1.04 -3.52 8.88
N LYS A 32 1.14 -3.00 10.12
CA LYS A 32 0.88 -3.78 11.32
C LYS A 32 -0.58 -4.26 11.42
N GLU A 33 -1.54 -3.40 11.09
CA GLU A 33 -2.96 -3.80 11.07
C GLU A 33 -3.18 -4.96 10.10
N LEU A 34 -2.68 -4.86 8.87
CA LEU A 34 -2.85 -5.90 7.86
C LEU A 34 -2.17 -7.22 8.22
N VAL A 35 -0.94 -7.15 8.75
CA VAL A 35 -0.19 -8.37 9.11
C VAL A 35 -0.76 -9.05 10.34
N TYR A 36 -0.97 -8.29 11.42
CA TYR A 36 -1.30 -8.90 12.72
C TYR A 36 -2.80 -9.06 12.96
N LYS A 37 -3.66 -8.22 12.36
CA LYS A 37 -5.12 -8.32 12.56
C LYS A 37 -5.80 -9.03 11.41
N GLU A 38 -5.36 -8.79 10.18
CA GLU A 38 -5.98 -9.37 8.98
C GLU A 38 -5.22 -10.59 8.46
N GLY A 39 -4.03 -10.90 9.02
CA GLY A 39 -3.29 -12.13 8.71
C GLY A 39 -2.57 -12.12 7.36
N TYR A 40 -2.42 -10.96 6.71
CA TYR A 40 -1.71 -10.88 5.44
C TYR A 40 -0.21 -11.17 5.60
N LEU A 41 0.35 -11.87 4.61
CA LEU A 41 1.79 -12.09 4.55
C LEU A 41 2.56 -10.81 4.23
N VAL A 42 3.73 -10.68 4.84
CA VAL A 42 4.71 -9.63 4.52
C VAL A 42 5.29 -9.91 3.14
N THR A 43 4.76 -9.23 2.13
CA THR A 43 5.15 -9.35 0.73
C THR A 43 5.31 -7.97 0.12
N GLU A 44 5.95 -7.89 -1.05
CA GLU A 44 6.05 -6.64 -1.81
C GLU A 44 4.69 -6.00 -2.08
N ASP A 45 3.68 -6.80 -2.44
CA ASP A 45 2.33 -6.32 -2.68
C ASP A 45 1.73 -5.64 -1.44
N LEU A 46 2.05 -6.12 -0.24
CA LEU A 46 1.62 -5.50 1.02
C LEU A 46 2.31 -4.15 1.22
N PHE A 47 3.60 -4.05 0.91
CA PHE A 47 4.33 -2.79 1.00
C PHE A 47 3.82 -1.76 -0.02
N TYR A 48 3.58 -2.15 -1.27
CA TYR A 48 2.97 -1.27 -2.28
C TYR A 48 1.57 -0.83 -1.87
N TYR A 49 0.73 -1.76 -1.40
CA TYR A 49 -0.61 -1.43 -0.92
C TYR A 49 -0.57 -0.39 0.22
N CYS A 50 0.29 -0.60 1.23
CA CYS A 50 0.45 0.37 2.32
C CYS A 50 0.98 1.72 1.82
N TYR A 51 1.89 1.72 0.85
CA TYR A 51 2.44 2.94 0.25
C TYR A 51 1.33 3.74 -0.46
N PHE A 52 0.55 3.13 -1.33
CA PHE A 52 -0.52 3.84 -2.04
C PHE A 52 -1.65 4.32 -1.12
N ILE A 53 -2.00 3.58 -0.06
CA ILE A 53 -2.93 4.10 0.96
C ILE A 53 -2.33 5.34 1.65
N THR A 54 -1.03 5.33 1.90
CA THR A 54 -0.35 6.49 2.51
C THR A 54 -0.38 7.71 1.57
N LEU A 55 -0.16 7.51 0.27
CA LEU A 55 -0.28 8.59 -0.73
C LEU A 55 -1.73 9.09 -0.85
N LYS A 56 -2.72 8.21 -0.73
CA LYS A 56 -4.14 8.62 -0.68
C LYS A 56 -4.42 9.52 0.52
N GLU A 57 -3.86 9.20 1.69
CA GLU A 57 -3.99 10.02 2.89
C GLU A 57 -3.28 11.38 2.73
N ARG A 58 -2.10 11.40 2.11
CA ARG A 58 -1.40 12.64 1.71
C ARG A 58 -2.29 13.54 0.85
N LEU A 59 -2.92 12.96 -0.18
CA LEU A 59 -3.85 13.70 -1.03
C LEU A 59 -5.09 14.16 -0.27
N ARG A 60 -5.57 13.46 0.76
CA ARG A 60 -6.70 13.94 1.56
C ARG A 60 -6.33 15.18 2.39
N GLY A 61 -5.13 15.19 2.96
CA GLY A 61 -4.63 16.31 3.78
C GLY A 61 -4.51 17.64 3.04
N THR A 62 -4.52 17.65 1.70
CA THR A 62 -4.40 18.85 0.87
C THR A 62 -5.73 19.34 0.29
N GLU A 63 -6.90 18.83 0.76
CA GLU A 63 -8.24 19.08 0.17
C GLU A 63 -8.75 20.52 0.20
N GLN A 64 -8.11 21.43 0.94
CA GLN A 64 -8.59 22.81 1.05
C GLN A 64 -8.11 23.72 -0.09
N ASP A 65 -9.05 24.44 -0.70
CA ASP A 65 -8.88 25.66 -1.51
C ASP A 65 -7.96 25.62 -2.72
N ILE A 66 -8.07 24.59 -3.57
CA ILE A 66 -7.52 24.67 -4.93
C ILE A 66 -8.47 25.48 -5.82
N ALA A 67 -8.21 26.78 -5.92
CA ALA A 67 -8.95 27.70 -6.80
C ALA A 67 -8.71 27.42 -8.30
N ASP A 68 -7.54 26.88 -8.63
CA ASP A 68 -7.08 26.63 -10.00
C ASP A 68 -7.69 25.36 -10.62
N GLY A 69 -8.26 25.49 -11.82
CA GLY A 69 -8.94 24.40 -12.52
C GLY A 69 -8.00 23.28 -13.01
N LEU A 70 -6.79 23.63 -13.46
CA LEU A 70 -5.78 22.66 -13.89
C LEU A 70 -5.26 21.84 -12.70
N LEU A 71 -5.01 22.50 -11.57
CA LEU A 71 -4.60 21.82 -10.34
C LEU A 71 -5.69 20.88 -9.82
N ARG A 72 -6.97 21.27 -9.93
CA ARG A 72 -8.11 20.36 -9.62
C ARG A 72 -8.12 19.13 -10.53
N TYR A 73 -7.89 19.33 -11.83
CA TYR A 73 -7.85 18.23 -12.81
C TYR A 73 -6.69 17.27 -12.53
N ILE A 74 -5.46 17.77 -12.43
CA ILE A 74 -4.26 16.96 -12.13
C ILE A 74 -4.47 16.14 -10.86
N ARG A 75 -5.07 16.75 -9.85
CA ARG A 75 -5.36 16.08 -8.59
C ARG A 75 -6.42 14.98 -8.73
N ALA A 76 -7.48 15.22 -9.49
CA ALA A 76 -8.52 14.23 -9.72
C ALA A 76 -7.94 12.99 -10.42
N GLU A 77 -7.09 13.20 -11.44
CA GLU A 77 -6.39 12.10 -12.11
C GLU A 77 -5.43 11.38 -11.16
N ALA A 78 -4.59 12.10 -10.41
CA ALA A 78 -3.68 11.49 -9.44
C ALA A 78 -4.43 10.65 -8.37
N ARG A 79 -5.59 11.14 -7.91
CA ARG A 79 -6.44 10.39 -6.98
C ARG A 79 -6.96 9.11 -7.61
N LYS A 80 -7.45 9.18 -8.85
CA LYS A 80 -7.96 8.02 -9.59
C LYS A 80 -6.85 6.98 -9.78
N GLU A 81 -5.67 7.38 -10.25
CA GLU A 81 -4.51 6.51 -10.42
C GLU A 81 -4.14 5.80 -9.10
N ILE A 82 -4.09 6.54 -7.98
CA ILE A 82 -3.84 5.94 -6.67
C ILE A 82 -4.93 4.95 -6.27
N GLU A 83 -6.20 5.25 -6.53
CA GLU A 83 -7.32 4.34 -6.23
C GLU A 83 -7.28 3.06 -7.08
N ASP A 84 -6.85 3.17 -8.34
CA ASP A 84 -6.64 2.03 -9.24
C ASP A 84 -5.48 1.15 -8.73
N GLU A 85 -4.35 1.75 -8.33
CA GLU A 85 -3.21 1.02 -7.75
C GLU A 85 -3.57 0.33 -6.42
N ILE A 86 -4.29 1.01 -5.53
CA ILE A 86 -4.80 0.41 -4.28
C ILE A 86 -5.65 -0.82 -4.60
N SER A 87 -6.54 -0.71 -5.59
CA SER A 87 -7.43 -1.80 -6.00
C SER A 87 -6.64 -2.98 -6.58
N LEU A 88 -5.63 -2.68 -7.42
CA LEU A 88 -4.74 -3.68 -8.00
C LEU A 88 -4.02 -4.47 -6.91
N TYR A 89 -3.29 -3.80 -6.01
CA TYR A 89 -2.51 -4.48 -4.97
C TYR A 89 -3.39 -5.20 -3.95
N LYS A 90 -4.56 -4.64 -3.61
CA LYS A 90 -5.54 -5.35 -2.78
C LYS A 90 -5.98 -6.66 -3.42
N SER A 91 -6.27 -6.66 -4.72
CA SER A 91 -6.67 -7.88 -5.44
C SER A 91 -5.56 -8.93 -5.44
N ARG A 92 -4.29 -8.51 -5.53
CA ARG A 92 -3.13 -9.42 -5.47
C ARG A 92 -2.96 -10.03 -4.09
N LEU A 93 -3.14 -9.24 -3.03
CA LEU A 93 -3.11 -9.71 -1.64
C LEU A 93 -4.18 -10.80 -1.39
N ILE A 94 -5.42 -10.53 -1.79
CA ILE A 94 -6.54 -11.48 -1.62
C ILE A 94 -6.29 -12.76 -2.42
N LYS A 95 -5.78 -12.66 -3.66
CA LYS A 95 -5.44 -13.83 -4.48
C LYS A 95 -4.39 -14.70 -3.81
N LYS A 96 -3.31 -14.10 -3.30
CA LYS A 96 -2.24 -14.82 -2.59
C LYS A 96 -2.75 -15.53 -1.34
N GLU A 97 -3.60 -14.86 -0.55
CA GLU A 97 -4.24 -15.44 0.63
C GLU A 97 -5.13 -16.65 0.26
N THR A 98 -5.93 -16.52 -0.80
CA THR A 98 -6.82 -17.59 -1.28
C THR A 98 -6.04 -18.81 -1.79
N THR A 99 -4.98 -18.58 -2.56
CA THR A 99 -4.11 -19.66 -3.05
C THR A 99 -3.49 -20.44 -1.90
N GLN A 100 -3.03 -19.74 -0.86
CA GLN A 100 -2.39 -20.39 0.29
C GLN A 100 -3.38 -21.16 1.16
N ASN A 101 -4.57 -20.61 1.40
CA ASN A 101 -5.64 -21.32 2.12
C ASN A 101 -6.10 -22.59 1.39
N ASN A 102 -6.13 -22.58 0.06
CA ASN A 102 -6.47 -23.76 -0.73
C ASN A 102 -5.34 -24.80 -0.72
N SER A 103 -4.08 -24.38 -0.75
CA SER A 103 -2.94 -25.30 -0.61
C SER A 103 -2.89 -25.98 0.76
N SER A 104 -3.24 -25.28 1.84
CA SER A 104 -3.30 -25.87 3.19
C SER A 104 -4.43 -26.91 3.36
N ARG A 105 -5.52 -26.79 2.59
CA ARG A 105 -6.67 -27.71 2.63
C ARG A 105 -6.50 -28.98 1.79
N LEU A 106 -5.50 -29.04 0.92
CA LEU A 106 -5.24 -30.19 0.03
C LEU A 106 -4.26 -31.21 0.65
N ILE A 107 -3.81 -30.98 1.89
CA ILE A 107 -2.85 -31.83 2.63
C ILE A 107 -3.53 -32.53 3.82
N GLU A 108 -4.85 -32.34 4.00
CA GLU A 108 -5.70 -33.11 4.94
C GLU A 108 -6.53 -34.15 4.18
#